data_AF-A0A7X0TU81-F1
#
_entry.id   AF-A0A7X0TU81-F1
#
_cell.length_a   1.000
_cell.length_b   1.000
_cell.length_c   1.000
_cell.angle_alpha   90.00
_cell.angle_beta   90.00
_cell.angle_gamma   90.00
#
_symmetry.space_group_name_H-M   'P 1'
#
loop_
_entity.id
_entity.type
_entity.pdbx_description
1 polymer ?
#
loop_
_entity_poly.entity_id
_entity_poly.type
_entity_poly.pdbx_seq_one_letter_code
_entity_poly.pdbx_strand_id
1 'polypeptide(L)'
;MLYLNFSNSRIRDMPYCHTVFQPIAPNEVESLLSTFTIENFVDGRAAYHLGNGSYSIDAGENDIRAIYDDEDEVVRFFCRHEKEMLRYEKKLKAFATKHGIKLSTSS
;
A
#
# COMPACT_ATOMS: atom_id res chain seq x y z
N MET A 1 9.35 7.78 -21.33
CA MET A 1 7.90 7.83 -21.11
C MET A 1 7.40 6.40 -21.08
N LEU A 2 7.55 5.75 -19.94
CA LEU A 2 7.15 4.35 -19.75
C LEU A 2 5.77 4.38 -19.12
N TYR A 3 4.76 3.96 -19.88
CA TYR A 3 3.43 3.72 -19.37
C TYR A 3 3.53 2.77 -18.18
N LEU A 4 3.11 3.22 -16.99
CA LEU A 4 2.62 2.30 -15.96
C LEU A 4 1.38 1.62 -16.55
N ASN A 5 1.61 0.51 -17.23
CA ASN A 5 0.54 -0.35 -17.72
C ASN A 5 -0.18 -0.93 -16.50
N PHE A 6 -1.20 -0.23 -16.01
CA PHE A 6 -2.22 -0.74 -15.09
C PHE A 6 -3.06 -1.85 -15.76
N SER A 7 -2.47 -2.71 -16.59
CA SER A 7 -3.10 -3.79 -17.35
C SER A 7 -2.94 -5.15 -16.68
N ASN A 8 -2.73 -5.18 -15.36
CA ASN A 8 -2.69 -6.44 -14.61
C ASN A 8 -4.04 -6.67 -13.93
N SER A 9 -4.81 -7.64 -14.44
CA SER A 9 -6.17 -7.96 -13.98
C SER A 9 -6.28 -8.16 -12.47
N ARG A 10 -5.23 -8.69 -11.82
CA ARG A 10 -5.23 -9.02 -10.38
C ARG A 10 -5.29 -7.83 -9.42
N ILE A 11 -5.11 -6.61 -9.89
CA ILE A 11 -5.23 -5.37 -9.08
C ILE A 11 -6.53 -4.64 -9.42
N ARG A 12 -7.02 -4.73 -10.66
CA ARG A 12 -8.28 -4.12 -11.10
C ARG A 12 -9.50 -4.66 -10.36
N ASP A 13 -9.42 -5.88 -9.86
CA ASP A 13 -10.51 -6.52 -9.13
C ASP A 13 -10.54 -6.18 -7.62
N MET A 14 -9.56 -5.43 -7.11
CA MET A 14 -9.48 -5.03 -5.71
C MET A 14 -9.96 -3.57 -5.53
N PRO A 15 -10.96 -3.29 -4.69
CA PRO A 15 -11.30 -1.91 -4.35
C PRO A 15 -10.12 -1.19 -3.68
N TYR A 16 -9.99 0.11 -3.93
CA TYR A 16 -8.99 0.93 -3.23
C TYR A 16 -9.34 1.03 -1.75
N CYS A 17 -8.31 0.93 -0.91
CA CYS A 17 -8.37 1.65 0.35
C CYS A 17 -8.18 3.14 0.01
N HIS A 18 -8.96 4.03 0.61
CA HIS A 18 -8.96 5.44 0.27
C HIS A 18 -7.72 6.19 0.78
N THR A 19 -7.05 5.67 1.81
CA THR A 19 -5.83 6.28 2.35
C THR A 19 -4.69 6.20 1.33
N VAL A 20 -4.01 7.32 1.12
CA VAL A 20 -2.80 7.43 0.30
C VAL A 20 -1.69 8.05 1.15
N PHE A 21 -0.47 7.52 1.06
CA PHE A 21 0.71 8.11 1.71
C PHE A 21 1.46 8.98 0.70
N GLN A 22 1.78 10.22 1.07
CA GLN A 22 2.45 11.15 0.18
C GLN A 22 3.12 12.33 0.91
N PRO A 23 4.21 12.91 0.39
CA PRO A 23 5.09 12.34 -0.63
C PRO A 23 5.96 11.24 -0.01
N ILE A 24 6.31 10.22 -0.78
CA ILE A 24 7.25 9.15 -0.39
C ILE A 24 8.35 9.07 -1.43
N ALA A 25 9.61 9.21 -1.02
CA ALA A 25 10.73 9.08 -1.94
C ALA A 25 10.88 7.62 -2.42
N PRO A 26 11.26 7.35 -3.68
CA PRO A 26 11.31 5.98 -4.22
C PRO A 26 12.17 5.02 -3.40
N ASN A 27 13.28 5.52 -2.85
CA ASN A 27 14.22 4.75 -2.02
C ASN A 27 13.70 4.46 -0.61
N GLU A 28 12.61 5.11 -0.16
CA GLU A 28 12.01 4.92 1.16
C GLU A 28 10.85 3.93 1.13
N VAL A 29 10.21 3.72 -0.04
CA VAL A 29 8.97 2.94 -0.21
C VAL A 29 9.06 1.57 0.43
N GLU A 30 10.06 0.76 0.08
CA GLU A 30 10.17 -0.62 0.59
C GLU A 30 10.39 -0.65 2.10
N SER A 31 11.21 0.27 2.62
CA SER A 31 11.48 0.37 4.07
C SER A 31 10.21 0.78 4.84
N LEU A 32 9.48 1.76 4.32
CA LEU A 32 8.22 2.26 4.88
C LEU A 32 7.16 1.14 4.94
N LEU A 33 6.98 0.44 3.82
CA LEU A 33 6.03 -0.65 3.70
C LEU A 33 6.43 -1.84 4.58
N SER A 34 7.72 -2.14 4.69
CA SER A 34 8.23 -3.16 5.60
C SER A 34 7.92 -2.83 7.05
N THR A 35 8.16 -1.58 7.48
CA THR A 35 7.80 -1.13 8.83
C THR A 35 6.29 -1.23 9.06
N PHE A 36 5.47 -0.85 8.07
CA PHE A 36 4.02 -1.01 8.17
C PHE A 36 3.62 -2.47 8.41
N THR A 37 4.14 -3.40 7.61
CA THR A 37 3.82 -4.83 7.72
C THR A 37 4.27 -5.42 9.05
N ILE A 38 5.50 -5.13 9.49
CA ILE A 38 6.07 -5.63 10.75
C ILE A 38 5.27 -5.15 11.95
N GLU A 39 4.82 -3.89 11.97
CA GLU A 39 4.09 -3.33 13.11
C GLU A 39 2.61 -3.71 13.17
N ASN A 40 1.99 -4.04 12.02
CA ASN A 40 0.53 -4.15 11.93
C ASN A 40 0.01 -5.58 11.73
N PHE A 41 0.84 -6.57 11.44
CA PHE A 41 0.39 -7.93 11.15
C PHE A 41 1.06 -8.94 12.09
N VAL A 42 0.29 -9.95 12.51
CA VAL A 42 0.84 -11.12 13.21
C VAL A 42 1.72 -11.84 12.18
N ASP A 43 2.98 -12.11 12.54
CA ASP A 43 4.02 -12.58 11.61
C ASP A 43 4.41 -11.57 10.51
N GLY A 44 4.28 -10.28 10.81
CA GLY A 44 4.73 -9.20 9.96
C GLY A 44 6.19 -9.37 9.53
N ARG A 45 6.40 -9.42 8.21
CA ARG A 45 7.71 -9.54 7.55
C ARG A 45 7.95 -8.33 6.64
N ALA A 46 9.20 -8.18 6.19
CA ALA A 46 9.54 -7.15 5.22
C ALA A 46 8.62 -7.23 3.97
N ALA A 47 8.22 -6.06 3.49
CA ALA A 47 7.49 -5.95 2.25
C ALA A 47 8.41 -6.33 1.09
N TYR A 48 7.84 -6.86 0.01
CA TYR A 48 8.61 -7.22 -1.18
C TYR A 48 7.79 -7.00 -2.45
N HIS A 49 8.48 -6.62 -3.52
CA HIS A 49 7.88 -6.34 -4.82
C HIS A 49 7.47 -7.65 -5.54
N LEU A 50 6.25 -7.68 -6.08
CA LEU A 50 5.63 -8.88 -6.67
C LEU A 50 5.88 -9.02 -8.19
N GLY A 51 6.85 -8.29 -8.75
CA GLY A 51 7.18 -8.30 -10.18
C GLY A 51 6.08 -7.74 -11.10
N ASN A 52 4.90 -7.43 -10.54
CA ASN A 52 3.72 -6.92 -11.22
C ASN A 52 3.45 -5.43 -10.93
N GLY A 53 4.40 -4.73 -10.31
CA GLY A 53 4.26 -3.33 -9.91
C GLY A 53 3.70 -3.11 -8.50
N SER A 54 3.29 -4.18 -7.79
CA SER A 54 2.75 -4.08 -6.43
C SER A 54 3.68 -4.69 -5.38
N TYR A 55 3.46 -4.32 -4.12
CA TYR A 55 4.13 -4.86 -2.95
C TYR A 55 3.17 -5.75 -2.16
N SER A 56 3.69 -6.88 -1.67
CA SER A 56 3.04 -7.66 -0.61
C SER A 56 3.31 -6.99 0.74
N ILE A 57 2.26 -6.66 1.50
CA ILE A 57 2.35 -5.82 2.71
C ILE A 57 1.54 -6.34 3.90
N ASP A 58 1.09 -7.58 3.86
CA ASP A 58 0.16 -8.18 4.82
C ASP A 58 0.59 -9.58 5.27
N ALA A 59 1.91 -9.77 5.38
CA ALA A 59 2.49 -11.06 5.73
C ALA A 59 2.09 -12.23 4.80
N GLY A 60 1.61 -11.95 3.58
CA GLY A 60 1.30 -12.97 2.57
C GLY A 60 -0.15 -13.46 2.59
N GLU A 61 -1.03 -12.81 3.36
CA GLU A 61 -2.47 -13.08 3.33
C GLU A 61 -3.12 -12.67 1.99
N ASN A 62 -2.50 -11.71 1.29
CA ASN A 62 -2.96 -11.17 0.00
C ASN A 62 -4.36 -10.51 0.08
N ASP A 63 -4.67 -9.88 1.21
CA ASP A 63 -5.87 -9.11 1.48
C ASP A 63 -5.64 -7.59 1.33
N ILE A 64 -4.38 -7.13 1.37
CA ILE A 64 -4.01 -5.76 1.02
C ILE A 64 -2.68 -5.70 0.27
N ARG A 65 -2.63 -4.85 -0.77
CA ARG A 65 -1.42 -4.56 -1.57
C ARG A 65 -1.13 -3.07 -1.58
N ALA A 66 0.13 -2.73 -1.82
CA ALA A 66 0.54 -1.36 -2.09
C ALA A 66 1.08 -1.22 -3.52
N ILE A 67 0.87 -0.06 -4.14
CA ILE A 67 1.52 0.34 -5.39
C ILE A 67 2.15 1.70 -5.15
N TYR A 68 3.38 1.86 -5.61
CA TYR A 68 4.03 3.14 -5.67
C TYR A 68 3.82 3.75 -7.06
N ASP A 69 3.40 5.01 -7.06
CA ASP A 69 3.16 5.82 -8.24
C ASP A 69 4.30 6.85 -8.32
N ASP A 70 5.30 6.56 -9.16
CA ASP A 70 6.52 7.37 -9.31
C ASP A 70 6.21 8.80 -9.78
N GLU A 71 5.12 9.00 -10.53
CA GLU A 71 4.77 10.31 -11.11
C GLU A 71 4.27 11.29 -10.04
N ASP A 72 3.43 10.79 -9.12
CA ASP A 72 2.85 11.58 -8.03
C ASP A 72 3.64 11.44 -6.70
N GLU A 73 4.66 10.57 -6.67
CA GLU A 73 5.41 10.18 -5.46
C GLU A 73 4.51 9.68 -4.32
N VAL A 74 3.51 8.87 -4.66
CA VAL A 74 2.51 8.39 -3.69
C VAL A 74 2.47 6.87 -3.56
N VAL A 75 2.11 6.39 -2.38
CA VAL A 75 1.78 4.98 -2.14
C VAL A 75 0.27 4.83 -2.01
N ARG A 76 -0.33 4.05 -2.91
CA ARG A 76 -1.75 3.70 -2.93
C ARG A 76 -1.95 2.29 -2.40
N PHE A 77 -3.04 2.09 -1.67
CA PHE A 77 -3.37 0.81 -1.05
C PHE A 77 -4.62 0.19 -1.67
N PHE A 78 -4.58 -1.11 -1.89
CA PHE A 78 -5.64 -1.88 -2.56
C PHE A 78 -6.11 -2.97 -1.61
N CYS A 79 -7.36 -2.88 -1.19
CA CYS A 79 -8.00 -3.78 -0.25
C CYS A 79 -8.74 -4.87 -1.07
N ARG A 80 -8.56 -6.16 -0.75
CA ARG A 80 -9.19 -7.25 -1.53
C ARG A 80 -10.70 -7.26 -1.39
N HIS A 81 -11.18 -6.95 -0.19
CA HIS A 81 -12.58 -7.06 0.20
C HIS A 81 -13.07 -5.77 0.85
N GLU A 82 -14.17 -5.23 0.34
CA GLU A 82 -14.78 -4.00 0.85
C GLU A 82 -15.12 -4.10 2.36
N LYS A 83 -15.59 -5.27 2.80
CA LYS A 83 -15.90 -5.54 4.22
C LYS A 83 -14.71 -5.34 5.18
N GLU A 84 -13.48 -5.48 4.67
CA GLU A 84 -12.25 -5.32 5.46
C GLU A 84 -11.58 -3.97 5.27
N MET A 85 -12.05 -3.16 4.32
CA MET A 85 -11.50 -1.85 3.99
C MET A 85 -11.42 -0.96 5.24
N LEU A 86 -12.48 -0.89 6.04
CA LEU A 86 -12.49 -0.08 7.27
C LEU A 86 -11.41 -0.51 8.29
N ARG A 87 -11.12 -1.82 8.37
CA ARG A 87 -10.07 -2.34 9.25
C ARG A 87 -8.69 -1.90 8.77
N TYR A 88 -8.44 -1.96 7.46
CA TYR A 88 -7.16 -1.56 6.87
C TYR A 88 -6.98 -0.04 6.86
N GLU A 89 -8.01 0.73 6.51
CA GLU A 89 -8.05 2.19 6.63
C GLU A 89 -7.62 2.66 8.02
N LYS A 90 -8.15 2.01 9.07
CA LYS A 90 -7.79 2.33 10.45
C LYS A 90 -6.31 2.05 10.74
N LYS A 91 -5.76 0.94 10.25
CA LYS A 91 -4.34 0.60 10.39
C LYS A 91 -3.44 1.61 9.65
N LEU A 92 -3.77 1.92 8.40
CA LEU A 92 -3.02 2.87 7.57
C LEU A 92 -2.98 4.26 8.20
N LYS A 93 -4.13 4.78 8.67
CA LYS A 93 -4.21 6.08 9.35
C LYS A 93 -3.45 6.11 10.67
N ALA A 94 -3.56 5.06 11.48
CA ALA A 94 -2.83 4.95 12.73
C ALA A 94 -1.32 4.90 12.50
N PHE A 95 -0.87 4.11 11.53
CA PHE A 95 0.53 4.04 11.13
C PHE A 95 1.06 5.38 10.64
N ALA A 96 0.33 6.04 9.74
CA ALA A 96 0.71 7.35 9.23
C ALA A 96 0.82 8.41 10.33
N THR A 97 -0.14 8.43 11.25
CA THR A 97 -0.11 9.33 12.41
C THR A 97 1.11 9.07 13.29
N LYS A 98 1.43 7.80 13.56
CA LYS A 98 2.56 7.39 14.40
C LYS A 98 3.92 7.79 13.80
N HIS A 99 4.06 7.69 12.48
CA HIS A 99 5.33 7.91 11.78
C HIS A 99 5.41 9.28 11.08
N GLY A 100 4.43 10.17 11.29
CA GLY A 100 4.43 11.51 10.71
C GLY A 100 4.24 11.54 9.19
N ILE A 101 3.61 10.51 8.62
CA ILE A 101 3.34 10.39 7.19
C ILE A 101 2.10 11.22 6.86
N LYS A 102 2.23 12.09 5.86
CA LYS A 102 1.11 12.89 5.36
C LYS A 102 0.14 11.99 4.56
N LEU A 103 -1.14 12.23 4.79
CA LEU A 103 -2.23 11.47 4.18
C LEU A 103 -2.96 12.30 3.12
N SER A 104 -3.40 11.65 2.06
CA SER A 104 -4.46 12.13 1.18
C SER A 104 -5.51 11.04 0.98
N THR A 105 -6.62 11.41 0.34
CA THR A 105 -7.68 10.48 -0.03
C THR A 105 -7.67 10.28 -1.54
N SER A 106 -7.64 9.03 -2.01
CA SER A 106 -7.92 8.75 -3.42
C SER A 106 -9.38 9.09 -3.72
N SER A 107 -9.59 9.90 -4.76
CA SER A 107 -10.93 10.26 -5.27
C SER A 107 -11.58 9.11 -6.01
#